data_AF-A0A314YJQ5-F1
#
_entry.id   AF-A0A314YJQ5-F1
#
_cell.length_a   1.000
_cell.length_b   1.000
_cell.length_c   1.000
_cell.angle_alpha   90.00
_cell.angle_beta   90.00
_cell.angle_gamma   90.00
#
_symmetry.space_group_name_H-M   'P 1'
#
loop_
_entity.id
_entity.type
_entity.pdbx_description
1 polymer ?
#
loop_
_entity_poly.entity_id
_entity_poly.type
_entity_poly.pdbx_seq_one_letter_code
_entity_poly.pdbx_strand_id
1 'polypeptide(L)'
;MLVLQDQYWLLGEYVAKIRTDLMKEQLTTFRTQLEDFAQKHKNDIRKNPAFRSQFHNMCTKVGVDPLASNKGFWAELLGIGDFYFELGVQIVDICLARRPHNGGLINLKELCNMLRQR
;
A
#
# COMPACT_ATOMS: atom_id res chain seq x y z
N MET A 1 11.47 37.15 34.63
CA MET A 1 12.10 36.58 33.41
C MET A 1 11.75 35.10 33.25
N LEU A 2 11.92 34.25 34.28
CA LEU A 2 11.54 32.81 34.25
C LEU A 2 10.07 32.51 33.92
N VAL A 3 9.12 33.26 34.49
CA VAL A 3 7.66 33.06 34.28
C VAL A 3 7.23 33.28 32.82
N LEU A 4 7.87 34.23 32.13
CA LEU A 4 7.61 34.49 30.71
C LEU A 4 8.10 33.33 29.85
N GLN A 5 9.24 32.74 30.19
CA GLN A 5 9.83 31.62 29.46
C GLN A 5 8.98 30.35 29.58
N ASP A 6 8.43 30.07 30.77
CA ASP A 6 7.48 28.97 30.98
C ASP A 6 6.19 29.17 30.18
N GLN A 7 5.66 30.39 30.09
CA GLN A 7 4.46 30.66 29.28
C GLN A 7 4.71 30.48 27.78
N TYR A 8 5.87 30.89 27.26
CA TYR A 8 6.22 30.63 25.86
C TYR A 8 6.39 29.14 25.57
N TRP A 9 6.95 28.37 26.52
CA TRP A 9 7.08 26.92 26.39
C TRP A 9 5.72 26.23 26.34
N LEU A 10 4.82 26.56 27.27
CA LEU A 10 3.45 26.02 27.31
C LEU A 10 2.65 26.37 26.04
N LEU A 11 2.79 27.59 25.54
CA LEU A 11 2.16 28.01 24.29
C LEU A 11 2.71 27.22 23.10
N GLY A 12 4.03 26.99 23.05
CA GLY A 12 4.68 26.16 22.02
C GLY A 12 4.20 24.72 22.03
N GLU A 13 4.10 24.11 23.22
CA GLU A 13 3.59 22.75 23.39
C GLU A 13 2.11 22.64 22.99
N TYR A 14 1.29 23.62 23.36
CA TYR A 14 -0.12 23.69 22.97
C TYR A 14 -0.30 23.82 21.44
N VAL A 15 0.45 24.71 20.79
CA VAL A 15 0.42 24.86 19.32
C VAL A 15 0.89 23.59 18.63
N ALA A 16 1.94 22.94 19.14
CA ALA A 16 2.40 21.66 18.62
C ALA A 16 1.30 20.59 18.73
N LYS A 17 0.62 20.51 19.88
CA LYS A 17 -0.49 19.58 20.10
C LYS A 17 -1.65 19.81 19.12
N ILE A 18 -2.11 21.05 18.95
CA ILE A 18 -3.15 21.38 17.97
C ILE A 18 -2.74 20.92 16.57
N ARG A 19 -1.50 21.21 16.16
CA ARG A 19 -1.00 20.81 14.85
C ARG A 19 -1.00 19.29 14.68
N THR A 20 -0.60 18.55 15.71
CA THR A 20 -0.63 17.08 15.67
C THR A 20 -2.05 16.52 15.60
N ASP A 21 -3.00 17.10 16.33
CA ASP A 21 -4.39 16.64 16.34
C ASP A 21 -5.08 16.94 15.01
N LEU A 22 -4.84 18.13 14.44
CA LEU A 22 -5.28 18.46 13.08
C LEU A 22 -4.70 17.49 12.03
N MET A 23 -3.42 17.14 12.14
CA MET A 23 -2.80 16.19 11.22
C MET A 23 -3.42 14.79 11.32
N LYS A 24 -3.78 14.33 12.52
CA LYS A 24 -4.49 13.05 12.71
C LYS A 24 -5.85 13.08 12.02
N GLU A 25 -6.61 14.16 12.19
CA GLU A 25 -7.93 14.31 11.57
C GLU A 25 -7.86 14.36 10.02
N GLN A 26 -6.85 15.05 9.49
CA GLN A 26 -6.59 15.06 8.05
C GLN A 26 -6.21 13.67 7.52
N LEU A 27 -5.39 12.91 8.26
CA LEU A 27 -5.05 11.54 7.90
C LEU A 27 -6.27 10.61 7.93
N THR A 28 -7.17 10.76 8.91
CA THR A 28 -8.41 9.97 8.95
C THR A 28 -9.32 10.31 7.78
N THR A 29 -9.48 11.60 7.46
CA THR A 29 -10.29 12.05 6.33
C THR A 29 -9.72 11.53 5.00
N PHE A 30 -8.41 11.66 4.82
CA PHE A 30 -7.72 11.19 3.62
C PHE A 30 -7.85 9.68 3.47
N ARG A 31 -7.74 8.94 4.58
CA ARG A 31 -7.93 7.49 4.58
C ARG A 31 -9.33 7.15 4.04
N THR A 32 -10.39 7.69 4.62
CA THR A 32 -11.77 7.43 4.15
C THR A 32 -11.99 7.80 2.68
N GLN A 33 -11.43 8.93 2.22
CA GLN A 33 -11.52 9.31 0.81
C GLN A 33 -10.78 8.34 -0.11
N LEU A 34 -9.62 7.84 0.31
CA LEU A 34 -8.84 6.86 -0.43
C LEU A 34 -9.58 5.51 -0.47
N GLU A 35 -10.35 5.19 0.57
CA GLU A 35 -11.19 3.99 0.66
C GLU A 35 -12.32 4.05 -0.37
N ASP A 36 -13.05 5.16 -0.39
CA ASP A 36 -14.10 5.43 -1.39
C ASP A 36 -13.56 5.44 -2.82
N PHE A 37 -12.41 6.07 -3.04
CA PHE A 37 -11.75 6.12 -4.34
C PHE A 37 -11.42 4.72 -4.84
N ALA A 38 -10.85 3.90 -3.96
CA ALA A 38 -10.40 2.58 -4.31
C ALA A 38 -11.58 1.60 -4.52
N GLN A 39 -12.70 1.76 -3.80
CA GLN A 39 -13.94 1.05 -4.09
C GLN A 39 -14.50 1.42 -5.48
N LYS A 40 -14.61 2.72 -5.78
CA LYS A 40 -15.15 3.21 -7.06
C LYS A 40 -14.31 2.77 -8.25
N HIS A 41 -13.00 2.77 -8.10
CA HIS A 41 -12.05 2.45 -9.17
C HIS A 41 -11.45 1.03 -9.08
N LYS A 42 -12.05 0.13 -8.30
CA LYS A 42 -11.54 -1.24 -8.07
C LYS A 42 -11.19 -1.97 -9.37
N ASN A 43 -12.09 -1.91 -10.36
CA ASN A 43 -11.89 -2.57 -11.65
C ASN A 43 -10.75 -1.94 -12.47
N ASP A 44 -10.59 -0.62 -12.40
CA ASP A 44 -9.54 0.10 -13.10
C ASP A 44 -8.16 -0.21 -12.48
N ILE A 45 -8.10 -0.23 -11.15
CA ILE A 45 -6.91 -0.65 -10.39
C ILE A 45 -6.54 -2.11 -10.75
N ARG A 46 -7.54 -2.98 -10.94
CA ARG A 46 -7.30 -4.37 -11.34
C ARG A 46 -6.87 -4.51 -12.79
N LYS A 47 -7.40 -3.74 -13.74
CA LYS A 47 -7.12 -3.92 -15.17
C LYS A 47 -5.91 -3.15 -15.68
N ASN A 48 -5.62 -1.98 -15.11
CA ASN A 48 -4.58 -1.08 -15.60
C ASN A 48 -3.34 -1.09 -14.69
N PRO A 49 -2.21 -1.68 -15.12
CA PRO A 49 -0.99 -1.75 -14.32
C PRO A 49 -0.40 -0.38 -13.97
N ALA A 50 -0.48 0.60 -14.87
CA ALA A 50 0.04 1.94 -14.64
C ALA A 50 -0.77 2.66 -13.54
N PHE A 51 -2.10 2.56 -13.62
CA PHE A 51 -2.99 3.13 -12.62
C PHE A 51 -2.83 2.43 -11.26
N ARG A 52 -2.68 1.10 -11.25
CA ARG A 52 -2.36 0.34 -10.03
C ARG A 52 -1.08 0.82 -9.35
N SER A 53 -0.03 1.08 -10.11
CA SER A 53 1.24 1.59 -9.59
C SER A 53 1.09 2.99 -8.99
N GLN A 54 0.33 3.88 -9.64
CA GLN A 54 0.05 5.21 -9.11
C GLN A 54 -0.76 5.15 -7.80
N PHE A 55 -1.78 4.28 -7.75
CA PHE A 55 -2.56 4.04 -6.54
C PHE A 55 -1.69 3.51 -5.40
N HIS A 56 -0.82 2.54 -5.67
CA HIS A 56 0.12 2.00 -4.68
C HIS A 56 1.06 3.09 -4.13
N ASN A 57 1.64 3.91 -5.01
CA ASN A 57 2.49 5.04 -4.60
C ASN A 57 1.76 6.05 -3.71
N MET A 58 0.46 6.27 -3.94
CA MET A 58 -0.36 7.12 -3.08
C MET A 58 -0.52 6.52 -1.69
N CYS A 59 -0.81 5.22 -1.59
CA CYS A 59 -0.89 4.52 -0.30
C CYS A 59 0.44 4.60 0.47
N THR A 60 1.57 4.33 -0.18
CA THR A 60 2.90 4.38 0.45
C THR A 60 3.24 5.76 1.01
N LYS A 61 2.89 6.83 0.30
CA LYS A 61 3.14 8.22 0.77
C LYS A 61 2.42 8.56 2.06
N VAL A 62 1.30 7.90 2.34
CA VAL A 62 0.50 8.09 3.57
C VAL A 62 0.90 7.09 4.66
N GLY A 63 1.88 6.22 4.39
CA GLY A 63 2.30 5.18 5.32
C GLY A 63 1.32 4.01 5.40
N VAL A 64 0.48 3.86 4.37
CA VAL A 64 -0.46 2.74 4.26
C VAL A 64 0.09 1.74 3.24
N ASP A 65 0.31 0.50 3.66
CA ASP A 65 0.61 -0.58 2.73
C ASP A 65 -0.68 -1.34 2.36
N PRO A 66 -1.12 -1.27 1.09
CA PRO A 66 -2.31 -1.98 0.64
C PRO A 66 -2.14 -3.52 0.61
N LEU A 67 -0.92 -4.04 0.78
CA LEU A 67 -0.58 -5.47 0.75
C LEU A 67 -0.23 -6.06 2.13
N ALA A 68 0.05 -5.24 3.14
CA ALA A 68 0.62 -5.71 4.41
C ALA A 68 -0.33 -6.50 5.33
N SER A 69 -1.63 -6.64 5.02
CA SER A 69 -2.53 -7.27 6.01
C SER A 69 -3.76 -7.96 5.43
N ASN A 70 -3.85 -9.28 5.65
CA ASN A 70 -5.07 -10.08 5.44
C ASN A 70 -6.21 -9.72 6.41
N LYS A 71 -5.95 -8.91 7.44
CA LYS A 71 -6.95 -8.27 8.32
C LYS A 71 -6.94 -6.76 8.18
N GLY A 72 -6.27 -6.27 7.13
CA GLY A 72 -6.14 -4.87 6.83
C GLY A 72 -7.39 -4.44 6.12
N PHE A 73 -7.93 -3.31 6.54
CA PHE A 73 -9.04 -2.61 5.92
C PHE A 73 -9.00 -2.65 4.37
N TRP A 74 -7.80 -2.59 3.78
CA TRP A 74 -7.57 -2.53 2.33
C TRP A 74 -7.59 -3.87 1.60
N ALA A 75 -7.19 -4.97 2.25
CA ALA A 75 -7.14 -6.28 1.60
C ALA A 75 -8.54 -6.82 1.32
N GLU A 76 -9.45 -6.72 2.30
CA GLU A 76 -10.83 -7.15 2.17
C GLU A 76 -11.64 -6.23 1.23
N LEU A 77 -11.38 -4.92 1.27
CA LEU A 77 -12.16 -3.95 0.49
C LEU A 77 -11.78 -3.94 -1.00
N LEU A 78 -10.48 -4.05 -1.31
CA LEU A 78 -10.00 -3.81 -2.68
C LEU A 78 -9.80 -5.08 -3.48
N GLY A 79 -9.65 -6.25 -2.85
CA GLY A 79 -9.30 -7.49 -3.56
C GLY A 79 -7.97 -7.40 -4.32
N ILE A 80 -7.17 -6.38 -4.02
CA ILE A 80 -5.82 -6.20 -4.58
C ILE A 80 -4.91 -7.25 -3.98
N GLY A 81 -5.08 -7.58 -2.70
CA GLY A 81 -4.40 -8.71 -2.05
C GLY A 81 -4.56 -9.99 -2.85
N ASP A 82 -5.79 -10.34 -3.24
CA ASP A 82 -6.09 -11.55 -4.01
C ASP A 82 -5.31 -11.61 -5.33
N PHE A 83 -5.21 -10.50 -6.07
CA PHE A 83 -4.42 -10.45 -7.29
C PHE A 83 -2.93 -10.75 -7.04
N TYR A 84 -2.33 -10.17 -5.99
CA TYR A 84 -0.92 -10.41 -5.67
C TYR A 84 -0.67 -11.81 -5.08
N PHE A 85 -1.62 -12.35 -4.32
CA PHE A 85 -1.57 -13.73 -3.84
C PHE A 85 -1.66 -14.73 -4.99
N GLU A 86 -2.61 -14.54 -5.91
CA GLU A 86 -2.76 -15.37 -7.10
C GLU A 86 -1.50 -15.31 -7.97
N LEU A 87 -0.96 -14.11 -8.21
CA LEU A 87 0.31 -13.93 -8.91
C LEU A 87 1.46 -14.65 -8.18
N GLY A 88 1.52 -14.57 -6.85
CA GLY A 88 2.51 -15.26 -6.03
C GLY A 88 2.43 -16.79 -6.19
N VAL A 89 1.23 -17.36 -6.15
CA VAL A 89 1.01 -18.80 -6.37
C VAL A 89 1.46 -19.20 -7.77
N GLN A 90 1.10 -18.44 -8.80
CA GLN A 90 1.53 -18.71 -10.19
C GLN A 90 3.06 -18.67 -10.34
N ILE A 91 3.74 -17.73 -9.66
CA ILE A 91 5.20 -17.66 -9.65
C ILE A 91 5.79 -18.91 -8.98
N VAL A 92 5.26 -19.31 -7.82
CA VAL A 92 5.71 -20.51 -7.11
C VAL A 92 5.56 -21.76 -7.98
N ASP A 93 4.41 -21.92 -8.64
CA ASP A 93 4.17 -23.04 -9.55
C ASP A 93 5.20 -23.12 -10.68
N ILE A 94 5.47 -21.99 -11.34
CA ILE A 94 6.44 -21.91 -12.44
C ILE A 94 7.83 -22.27 -11.94
N CYS A 95 8.24 -21.70 -10.79
CA CYS A 95 9.53 -21.97 -10.18
C CYS A 95 9.69 -23.45 -9.79
N LEU A 96 8.64 -24.07 -9.23
CA LEU A 96 8.65 -25.50 -8.90
C LEU A 96 8.73 -26.38 -10.14
N ALA A 97 7.96 -26.07 -11.18
CA ALA A 97 7.95 -26.82 -12.44
C ALA A 97 9.30 -26.75 -13.18
N ARG A 98 9.99 -25.60 -13.11
CA ARG A 98 11.27 -25.39 -13.81
C ARG A 98 12.50 -25.82 -13.01
N ARG A 99 12.37 -26.04 -11.70
CA ARG A 99 13.47 -26.42 -10.80
C ARG A 99 14.36 -27.56 -11.32
N PRO A 100 13.86 -28.64 -11.95
CA PRO A 100 14.72 -29.71 -12.49
C PRO A 100 15.58 -29.28 -13.68
N HIS A 101 15.19 -28.21 -14.38
CA HIS A 101 15.81 -27.76 -15.63
C HIS A 101 16.80 -26.61 -15.39
N ASN A 102 16.55 -25.77 -14.39
CA ASN A 102 17.32 -24.55 -14.14
C ASN A 102 17.93 -24.48 -12.72
N GLY A 103 17.80 -25.54 -11.92
CA GLY A 103 18.35 -25.60 -10.56
C GLY A 103 17.63 -24.69 -9.54
N GLY A 104 16.47 -24.12 -9.89
CA GLY A 104 15.70 -23.23 -9.01
C GLY A 104 16.02 -21.75 -9.20
N LEU A 105 16.77 -21.36 -10.24
CA LEU A 105 17.01 -19.98 -10.63
C LEU A 105 16.35 -19.70 -11.97
N ILE A 106 15.58 -18.62 -12.07
CA ILE A 106 14.90 -18.20 -13.31
C ILE A 106 15.11 -16.71 -13.54
N ASN A 107 15.35 -16.32 -14.80
CA ASN A 107 15.43 -14.90 -15.16
C ASN A 107 14.04 -14.25 -15.05
N LEU A 108 13.95 -13.04 -14.49
CA LEU A 108 12.67 -12.34 -14.31
C LEU A 108 11.92 -12.13 -15.64
N LYS A 109 12.64 -11.86 -16.74
CA LYS A 109 12.05 -11.69 -18.08
C LYS A 109 11.45 -13.00 -18.60
N GLU A 110 12.12 -14.13 -18.35
CA GLU A 110 11.61 -15.46 -18.68
C GLU A 110 10.35 -15.77 -17.86
N LEU A 111 10.40 -15.56 -16.54
CA LEU A 111 9.26 -15.73 -15.64
C LEU A 111 8.06 -14.88 -16.10
N CYS A 112 8.27 -13.59 -16.42
CA CYS A 112 7.22 -12.72 -16.93
C CYS A 112 6.63 -13.21 -18.26
N ASN A 113 7.44 -13.75 -19.16
CA ASN A 113 6.92 -14.32 -20.42
C ASN A 113 6.05 -15.55 -20.16
N MET A 114 6.47 -16.42 -19.23
CA MET A 114 5.70 -17.61 -18.86
C MET A 114 4.38 -17.24 -18.16
N LEU A 115 4.39 -16.24 -17.28
CA LEU A 115 3.19 -15.74 -16.61
C LEU A 115 2.16 -15.17 -17.59
N ARG A 116 2.60 -14.58 -18.72
CA ARG A 116 1.70 -14.05 -19.76
C ARG A 116 1.08 -15.13 -20.66
N GLN A 117 1.64 -16.35 -20.64
CA GLN A 117 1.18 -17.47 -21.46
C GLN A 117 0.17 -18.37 -20.72
N ARG A 118 0.00 -18.16 -19.41
CA ARG A 118 -1.10 -18.70 -18.63
C ARG A 118 -2.32 -17.79 -18.75
#